data_AF-A0A949YRV8-F1
#
_entry.id   AF-A0A949YRV8-F1
#
_cell.length_a   1.000
_cell.length_b   1.000
_cell.length_c   1.000
_cell.angle_alpha   90.00
_cell.angle_beta   90.00
_cell.angle_gamma   90.00
#
_symmetry.space_group_name_H-M   'P 1'
#
loop_
_entity.id
_entity.type
_entity.pdbx_description
1 polymer ?
#
loop_
_entity_poly.entity_id
_entity_poly.type
_entity_poly.pdbx_seq_one_letter_code
_entity_poly.pdbx_strand_id
1 'polypeptide(L)'
;MFQLTKTWVDPRVAIDTVEIRYTWSAIGVQPRWGSAEEAEVMAVIPGTSPRTRRAILEIPRYLDGKDDYLLHYKFGGGGEHHEGFSQVFSEEIRSHEVSYTDNEGKVTEVRVLWTVGDWGAPNWTQARLEGLPLRTDASKAGHDAEGEGIADEAIYELVQTVPLPRRFVGKVWGPKGAAIEYCFQLLRSNTPIPGDEFERWDNNNGRNYAVLIG
;
A
#
# COMPACT_ATOMS: atom_id res chain seq x y z
N MET A 1 -5.14 5.51 2.77
CA MET A 1 -4.50 4.49 3.64
C MET A 1 -3.96 3.35 2.80
N PHE A 2 -3.19 2.43 3.39
CA PHE A 2 -2.83 1.14 2.82
C PHE A 2 -2.86 0.07 3.92
N GLN A 3 -3.04 -1.18 3.50
CA GLN A 3 -3.12 -2.34 4.36
C GLN A 3 -1.75 -2.97 4.57
N LEU A 4 -1.39 -3.22 5.83
CA LEU A 4 -0.14 -3.87 6.22
C LEU A 4 -0.42 -5.05 7.15
N THR A 5 0.00 -6.24 6.73
CA THR A 5 -0.13 -7.45 7.55
C THR A 5 0.89 -7.47 8.68
N LYS A 6 0.43 -7.73 9.91
CA LYS A 6 1.28 -8.06 11.06
C LYS A 6 0.97 -9.43 11.60
N THR A 7 2.02 -10.16 11.98
CA THR A 7 1.92 -11.49 12.56
C THR A 7 2.49 -11.53 13.96
N TRP A 8 1.94 -12.44 14.76
CA TRP A 8 2.39 -12.72 16.11
C TRP A 8 2.43 -14.23 16.31
N VAL A 9 3.49 -14.74 16.92
CA VAL A 9 3.59 -16.16 17.29
C VAL A 9 3.33 -16.24 18.78
N ASP A 10 2.31 -17.00 19.20
CA ASP A 10 1.95 -17.13 20.60
C ASP A 10 3.15 -17.71 21.39
N PRO A 11 3.68 -17.00 22.40
CA PRO A 11 4.84 -17.46 23.15
C PRO A 11 4.52 -18.66 24.06
N ARG A 12 3.22 -18.95 24.30
CA ARG A 12 2.72 -20.01 25.18
C ARG A 12 1.39 -20.55 24.65
N VAL A 13 1.02 -21.77 25.07
CA VAL A 13 -0.08 -22.56 24.48
C VAL A 13 -1.50 -22.14 24.95
N ALA A 14 -1.65 -21.08 25.75
CA ALA A 14 -2.94 -20.70 26.36
C ALA A 14 -3.18 -19.18 26.33
N ILE A 15 -3.21 -18.59 25.14
CA ILE A 15 -3.66 -17.20 24.95
C ILE A 15 -5.00 -17.24 24.23
N ASP A 16 -6.03 -16.67 24.84
CA ASP A 16 -7.37 -16.65 24.25
C ASP A 16 -7.41 -15.62 23.12
N THR A 17 -7.14 -14.37 23.45
CA THR A 17 -7.18 -13.25 22.52
C THR A 17 -5.85 -12.50 22.54
N VAL A 18 -5.39 -12.09 21.35
CA VAL A 18 -4.28 -11.16 21.18
C VAL A 18 -4.81 -9.98 20.39
N GLU A 19 -4.55 -8.77 20.88
CA GLU A 19 -4.77 -7.52 20.15
C GLU A 19 -3.42 -6.92 19.76
N ILE A 20 -3.38 -6.24 18.62
CA ILE A 20 -2.30 -5.32 18.27
C ILE A 20 -2.83 -3.91 18.42
N ARG A 21 -2.09 -3.07 19.17
CA ARG A 21 -2.33 -1.63 19.22
C ARG A 21 -1.24 -0.92 18.46
N TYR A 22 -1.62 0.07 17.66
CA TYR A 22 -0.69 0.77 16.79
C TYR A 22 -1.00 2.25 16.65
N THR A 23 0.03 3.02 16.36
CA THR A 23 -0.06 4.46 16.06
C THR A 23 1.11 4.83 15.15
N TRP A 24 1.13 6.04 14.63
CA TRP A 24 2.21 6.52 13.76
C TRP A 24 2.70 7.89 14.20
N SER A 25 3.95 8.21 13.85
CA SER A 25 4.55 9.51 14.13
C SER A 25 5.52 9.91 13.03
N ALA A 26 5.79 11.22 12.90
CA ALA A 26 6.86 11.69 12.04
C ALA A 26 8.22 11.19 12.54
N ILE A 27 9.19 11.03 11.63
CA ILE A 27 10.56 10.60 11.98
C ILE A 27 11.14 11.50 13.08
N GLY A 28 11.62 10.89 14.16
CA GLY A 28 12.22 11.59 15.31
C GLY A 28 11.22 12.15 16.33
N VAL A 29 9.92 11.99 16.11
CA VAL A 29 8.86 12.37 17.05
C VAL A 29 8.44 11.16 17.88
N GLN A 30 8.04 11.38 19.14
CA GLN A 30 7.53 10.31 20.00
C GLN A 30 6.11 9.90 19.59
N PRO A 31 5.76 8.60 19.62
CA PRO A 31 4.41 8.12 19.36
C PRO A 31 3.42 8.68 20.38
N ARG A 32 2.21 9.03 19.90
CA ARG A 32 1.10 9.46 20.75
C ARG A 32 0.19 8.28 21.03
N TRP A 33 0.38 7.64 22.18
CA TRP A 33 -0.49 6.56 22.67
C TRP A 33 -1.77 7.10 23.33
N GLY A 34 -2.80 6.26 23.44
CA GLY A 34 -4.09 6.63 24.04
C GLY A 34 -5.14 6.95 22.97
N SER A 35 -5.68 8.17 22.95
CA SER A 35 -6.78 8.53 22.03
C SER A 35 -6.42 8.57 20.55
N ALA A 36 -5.15 8.36 20.19
CA ALA A 36 -4.65 8.33 18.81
C ALA A 36 -4.05 6.96 18.44
N GLU A 37 -4.28 5.94 19.27
CA GLU A 37 -3.93 4.55 18.94
C GLU A 37 -5.14 3.84 18.32
N GLU A 38 -4.87 3.07 17.28
CA GLU A 38 -5.80 2.12 16.68
C GLU A 38 -5.56 0.73 17.30
N ALA A 39 -6.57 -0.14 17.28
CA ALA A 39 -6.48 -1.48 17.83
C ALA A 39 -7.19 -2.51 16.94
N GLU A 40 -6.55 -3.66 16.74
CA GLU A 40 -7.09 -4.77 15.96
C GLU A 40 -6.95 -6.08 16.72
N VAL A 41 -7.99 -6.92 16.68
CA VAL A 41 -7.92 -8.28 17.22
C VAL A 41 -7.21 -9.18 16.21
N MET A 42 -6.20 -9.91 16.67
CA MET A 42 -5.44 -10.80 15.80
C MET A 42 -6.14 -12.17 15.65
N ALA A 43 -6.46 -12.51 14.41
CA ALA A 43 -7.06 -13.80 14.07
C ALA A 43 -6.02 -14.92 14.01
N VAL A 44 -6.38 -16.11 14.49
CA VAL A 44 -5.50 -17.29 14.41
C VAL A 44 -5.39 -17.77 12.95
N ILE A 45 -4.15 -18.00 12.49
CA ILE A 45 -3.87 -18.62 11.20
C ILE A 45 -4.05 -20.14 11.34
N PRO A 46 -4.98 -20.78 10.62
CA PRO A 46 -5.21 -22.22 10.70
C PRO A 46 -3.96 -23.04 10.34
N GLY A 47 -3.76 -24.18 11.01
CA GLY A 47 -2.69 -25.12 10.69
C GLY A 47 -1.29 -24.71 11.15
N THR A 48 -1.15 -23.66 11.96
CA THR A 48 0.14 -23.21 12.49
C THR A 48 0.44 -23.84 13.86
N SER A 49 1.69 -24.30 14.05
CA SER A 49 2.23 -24.79 15.32
C SER A 49 3.71 -24.40 15.44
N PRO A 50 4.11 -23.49 16.35
CA PRO A 50 3.28 -22.79 17.34
C PRO A 50 2.14 -21.96 16.71
N ARG A 51 1.10 -21.68 17.50
CA ARG A 51 -0.07 -20.91 17.04
C ARG A 51 0.38 -19.52 16.59
N THR A 52 0.16 -19.20 15.31
CA THR A 52 0.45 -17.89 14.73
C THR A 52 -0.85 -17.14 14.51
N ARG A 53 -0.81 -15.82 14.73
CA ARG A 53 -1.93 -14.91 14.54
C ARG A 53 -1.58 -13.83 13.53
N ARG A 54 -2.61 -13.23 12.95
CA ARG A 54 -2.51 -12.18 11.95
C ARG A 54 -3.53 -11.07 12.21
N ALA A 55 -3.11 -9.83 12.01
CA ALA A 55 -3.99 -8.68 11.83
C ALA A 55 -3.59 -7.92 10.56
N ILE A 56 -4.56 -7.27 9.93
CA ILE A 56 -4.35 -6.36 8.81
C ILE A 56 -4.53 -4.96 9.37
N LEU A 57 -3.47 -4.16 9.35
CA LEU A 57 -3.52 -2.79 9.82
C LEU A 57 -3.86 -1.88 8.65
N GLU A 58 -4.72 -0.89 8.86
CA GLU A 58 -4.93 0.19 7.92
C GLU A 58 -4.10 1.40 8.38
N ILE A 59 -3.06 1.76 7.61
CA ILE A 59 -2.10 2.82 7.98
C ILE A 59 -1.99 3.88 6.88
N PRO A 60 -1.63 5.14 7.20
CA PRO A 60 -1.58 6.21 6.20
C PRO A 60 -0.50 5.97 5.15
N ARG A 61 -0.73 6.39 3.90
CA ARG A 61 0.35 6.44 2.88
C ARG A 61 1.26 7.65 3.09
N TYR A 62 0.68 8.71 3.66
CA TYR A 62 1.34 9.98 3.90
C TYR A 62 1.04 10.46 5.31
N LEU A 63 2.06 10.97 6.00
CA LEU A 63 1.90 11.63 7.28
C LEU A 63 2.42 13.07 7.15
N ASP A 64 1.53 14.05 7.39
CA ASP A 64 1.85 15.48 7.28
C ASP A 64 2.50 15.86 5.92
N GLY A 65 2.01 15.25 4.83
CA GLY A 65 2.51 15.47 3.48
C GLY A 65 3.83 14.76 3.13
N LYS A 66 4.38 13.97 4.06
CA LYS A 66 5.58 13.14 3.83
C LYS A 66 5.20 11.69 3.59
N ASP A 67 6.02 10.98 2.83
CA ASP A 67 5.86 9.55 2.54
C ASP A 67 6.71 8.64 3.43
N ASP A 68 7.54 9.23 4.30
CA ASP A 68 8.32 8.56 5.33
C ASP A 68 7.82 8.91 6.75
N TYR A 69 7.60 7.88 7.55
CA TYR A 69 7.15 8.03 8.94
C TYR A 69 7.45 6.77 9.75
N LEU A 70 7.21 6.80 11.06
CA LEU A 70 7.34 5.63 11.93
C LEU A 70 5.96 5.03 12.23
N LEU A 71 5.83 3.72 12.01
CA LEU A 71 4.76 2.91 12.57
C LEU A 71 5.22 2.35 13.91
N HIS A 72 4.42 2.53 14.96
CA HIS A 72 4.67 2.00 16.28
C HIS A 72 3.57 1.02 16.66
N TYR A 73 3.92 -0.13 17.21
CA TYR A 73 2.92 -1.11 17.62
C TYR A 73 3.37 -1.98 18.80
N LYS A 74 2.41 -2.57 19.48
CA LYS A 74 2.61 -3.49 20.61
C LYS A 74 1.50 -4.55 20.60
N PHE A 75 1.82 -5.74 21.08
CA PHE A 75 0.86 -6.85 21.18
C PHE A 75 0.42 -7.00 22.63
N GLY A 76 -0.88 -7.09 22.85
CA GLY A 76 -1.48 -7.32 24.17
C GLY A 76 -2.33 -8.58 24.17
N GLY A 77 -2.36 -9.29 25.29
CA GLY A 77 -3.26 -10.42 25.49
C GLY A 77 -4.45 -10.02 26.35
N GLY A 78 -5.64 -10.50 26.02
CA GLY A 78 -6.81 -10.48 26.90
C GLY A 78 -7.18 -11.92 27.27
N GLY A 79 -7.13 -12.25 28.56
CA GLY A 79 -7.47 -13.55 29.13
C GLY A 79 -7.14 -13.63 30.63
N GLU A 80 -7.61 -14.67 31.31
CA GLU A 80 -7.55 -14.82 32.78
C GLU A 80 -6.10 -14.83 33.36
N HIS A 81 -5.08 -15.00 32.51
CA HIS A 81 -3.69 -15.22 32.91
C HIS A 81 -2.65 -14.38 32.17
N HIS A 82 -3.06 -13.38 31.38
CA HIS A 82 -2.11 -12.49 30.70
C HIS A 82 -2.61 -11.05 30.73
N GLU A 83 -2.08 -10.27 31.66
CA GLU A 83 -2.22 -8.82 31.67
C GLU A 83 -0.91 -8.19 31.20
N GLY A 84 -1.00 -7.32 30.19
CA GLY A 84 0.13 -6.50 29.74
C GLY A 84 0.40 -6.57 28.25
N PHE A 85 1.17 -5.58 27.78
CA PHE A 85 1.63 -5.48 26.40
C PHE A 85 3.09 -5.94 26.30
N SER A 86 3.46 -6.43 25.12
CA SER A 86 4.84 -6.55 24.70
C SER A 86 5.57 -5.21 24.78
N GLN A 87 6.89 -5.23 24.59
CA GLN A 87 7.61 -4.03 24.21
C GLN A 87 6.98 -3.36 22.98
N VAL A 88 7.23 -2.05 22.84
CA VAL A 88 6.88 -1.31 21.64
C VAL A 88 7.87 -1.64 20.53
N PHE A 89 7.35 -2.02 19.38
CA PHE A 89 8.08 -2.13 18.13
C PHE A 89 7.91 -0.84 17.34
N SER A 90 8.92 -0.49 16.55
CA SER A 90 8.89 0.68 15.67
C SER A 90 9.54 0.34 14.34
N GLU A 91 8.84 0.66 13.26
CA GLU A 91 9.31 0.43 11.90
C GLU A 91 9.21 1.72 11.11
N GLU A 92 10.24 2.01 10.33
CA GLU A 92 10.21 3.10 9.37
C GLU A 92 9.39 2.66 8.16
N ILE A 93 8.27 3.33 7.91
CA ILE A 93 7.50 3.18 6.67
C ILE A 93 8.06 4.13 5.64
N ARG A 94 8.26 3.62 4.43
CA ARG A 94 8.74 4.39 3.28
C ARG A 94 7.99 4.04 2.02
N SER A 95 8.06 4.95 1.06
CA SER A 95 7.58 4.72 -0.30
C SER A 95 8.69 4.22 -1.22
N HIS A 96 8.30 3.58 -2.32
CA HIS A 96 9.18 3.28 -3.45
C HIS A 96 8.41 3.54 -4.75
N GLU A 97 9.03 4.25 -5.69
CA GLU A 97 8.43 4.48 -7.01
C GLU A 97 8.59 3.25 -7.92
N VAL A 98 7.49 2.83 -8.51
CA VAL A 98 7.44 1.81 -9.56
C VAL A 98 6.89 2.45 -10.83
N SER A 99 7.37 2.02 -12.00
CA SER A 99 6.94 2.63 -13.25
C SER A 99 6.69 1.62 -14.36
N TYR A 100 5.67 1.90 -15.17
CA TYR A 100 5.40 1.23 -16.43
C TYR A 100 5.73 2.17 -17.60
N THR A 101 6.31 1.63 -18.67
CA THR A 101 6.66 2.40 -19.87
C THR A 101 5.85 1.89 -21.05
N ASP A 102 4.97 2.73 -21.59
CA ASP A 102 4.22 2.45 -22.81
C ASP A 102 5.00 3.00 -24.02
N ASN A 103 5.56 2.09 -24.81
CA ASN A 103 6.27 2.41 -26.04
C ASN A 103 5.35 2.50 -27.26
N GLU A 104 4.11 1.99 -27.17
CA GLU A 104 3.20 1.84 -28.31
C GLU A 104 2.07 2.89 -28.29
N GLY A 105 1.88 3.59 -27.17
CA GLY A 105 0.82 4.59 -27.01
C GLY A 105 -0.57 3.98 -26.85
N LYS A 106 -0.63 2.70 -26.49
CA LYS A 106 -1.88 1.97 -26.32
C LYS A 106 -2.54 2.21 -24.98
N VAL A 107 -1.77 2.50 -23.94
CA VAL A 107 -2.27 2.57 -22.58
C VAL A 107 -2.74 3.98 -22.26
N THR A 108 -3.94 4.08 -21.70
CA THR A 108 -4.51 5.34 -21.18
C THR A 108 -4.41 5.42 -19.67
N GLU A 109 -4.37 4.27 -19.00
CA GLU A 109 -4.38 4.19 -17.56
C GLU A 109 -3.54 3.01 -17.07
N VAL A 110 -2.80 3.23 -15.97
CA VAL A 110 -2.04 2.18 -15.29
C VAL A 110 -2.40 2.19 -13.81
N ARG A 111 -2.80 1.03 -13.29
CA ARG A 111 -2.96 0.79 -11.86
C ARG A 111 -1.93 -0.22 -11.39
N VAL A 112 -1.49 -0.09 -10.15
CA VAL A 112 -0.54 -0.98 -9.50
C VAL A 112 -1.28 -1.71 -8.39
N LEU A 113 -1.36 -3.02 -8.51
CA LEU A 113 -1.82 -3.89 -7.42
C LEU A 113 -0.58 -4.44 -6.72
N TRP A 114 -0.49 -4.27 -5.40
CA TRP A 114 0.73 -4.61 -4.65
C TRP A 114 0.45 -5.10 -3.24
N THR A 115 1.40 -5.81 -2.64
CA THR A 115 1.29 -6.31 -1.26
C THR A 115 2.65 -6.26 -0.56
N VAL A 116 2.63 -6.15 0.77
CA VAL A 116 3.78 -6.48 1.61
C VAL A 116 3.61 -7.92 2.09
N GLY A 117 4.45 -8.84 1.65
CA GLY A 117 4.37 -10.25 2.05
C GLY A 117 3.39 -11.10 1.22
N ASP A 118 2.44 -11.78 1.87
CA ASP A 118 1.78 -13.00 1.39
C ASP A 118 0.45 -12.81 0.62
N TRP A 119 0.23 -11.66 -0.02
CA TRP A 119 -1.00 -11.31 -0.76
C TRP A 119 -2.31 -11.37 0.06
N GLY A 120 -2.24 -11.54 1.38
CA GLY A 120 -3.41 -11.58 2.25
C GLY A 120 -4.13 -10.24 2.43
N ALA A 121 -3.48 -9.13 2.04
CA ALA A 121 -4.00 -7.77 2.17
C ALA A 121 -3.45 -6.86 1.03
N PRO A 122 -3.94 -7.03 -0.21
CA PRO A 122 -3.43 -6.29 -1.36
C PRO A 122 -3.91 -4.84 -1.37
N ASN A 123 -3.10 -3.98 -1.96
CA ASN A 123 -3.26 -2.54 -2.05
C ASN A 123 -3.29 -2.07 -3.50
N TRP A 124 -4.02 -0.98 -3.75
CA TRP A 124 -4.10 -0.36 -5.06
C TRP A 124 -3.46 1.02 -5.08
N THR A 125 -2.63 1.27 -6.08
CA THR A 125 -2.11 2.58 -6.43
C THR A 125 -2.50 2.92 -7.87
N GLN A 126 -2.97 4.14 -8.09
CA GLN A 126 -3.19 4.68 -9.42
C GLN A 126 -1.91 5.39 -9.88
N ALA A 127 -1.36 5.00 -11.03
CA ALA A 127 -0.12 5.61 -11.53
C ALA A 127 -0.39 6.94 -12.25
N ARG A 128 0.43 7.96 -11.97
CA ARG A 128 0.42 9.25 -12.67
C ARG A 128 1.15 9.12 -14.01
N LEU A 129 0.64 9.79 -15.05
CA LEU A 129 1.35 9.93 -16.33
C LEU A 129 2.35 11.09 -16.23
N GLU A 130 3.65 10.82 -16.44
CA GLU A 130 4.66 11.88 -16.50
C GLU A 130 4.44 12.77 -17.73
N GLY A 131 4.59 14.09 -17.56
CA GLY A 131 4.44 15.05 -18.64
C GLY A 131 3.00 15.49 -18.93
N LEU A 132 2.00 14.97 -18.21
CA LEU A 132 0.65 15.48 -18.23
C LEU A 132 0.41 16.43 -17.03
N PRO A 133 0.34 17.75 -17.23
CA PRO A 133 0.12 18.70 -16.15
C PRO A 133 -1.35 18.70 -15.72
N LEU A 134 -1.74 17.77 -14.85
CA LEU A 134 -3.01 17.85 -14.15
C LEU A 134 -2.89 18.95 -13.08
N ARG A 135 -3.71 19.99 -13.18
CA ARG A 135 -3.76 21.05 -12.16
C ARG A 135 -4.48 20.49 -10.94
N THR A 136 -3.72 20.01 -9.97
CA THR A 136 -4.25 19.61 -8.65
C THR A 136 -4.11 20.77 -7.68
N ASP A 137 -5.07 20.90 -6.75
CA ASP A 137 -5.11 22.01 -5.81
C ASP A 137 -4.21 21.67 -4.61
N ALA A 138 -3.20 22.50 -4.34
CA ALA A 138 -2.16 22.22 -3.34
C ALA A 138 -2.70 22.05 -1.90
N SER A 139 -3.94 22.48 -1.64
CA SER A 139 -4.61 22.33 -0.33
C SER A 139 -5.10 20.92 -0.03
N LYS A 140 -5.03 19.96 -0.97
CA LYS A 140 -5.45 18.56 -0.77
C LYS A 140 -4.25 17.60 -0.72
N ALA A 141 -3.16 18.04 -0.10
CA ALA A 141 -2.00 17.20 0.19
C ALA A 141 -2.42 15.97 1.00
N GLY A 142 -2.58 14.83 0.32
CA GLY A 142 -2.97 13.55 0.92
C GLY A 142 -3.82 12.64 0.04
N HIS A 143 -4.58 13.21 -0.91
CA HIS A 143 -5.39 12.46 -1.89
C HIS A 143 -4.93 12.66 -3.35
N ASP A 144 -4.12 13.69 -3.61
CA ASP A 144 -3.89 14.22 -4.97
C ASP A 144 -2.59 13.75 -5.63
N ALA A 145 -1.69 13.07 -4.91
CA ALA A 145 -0.43 12.57 -5.49
C ALA A 145 -0.58 11.20 -6.16
N GLU A 146 -1.55 10.39 -5.70
CA GLU A 146 -1.91 9.08 -6.24
C GLU A 146 -3.38 8.80 -5.94
N GLY A 147 -4.19 8.64 -6.98
CA GLY A 147 -5.62 8.34 -6.83
C GLY A 147 -6.50 9.12 -7.79
N GLU A 148 -6.10 10.32 -8.18
CA GLU A 148 -6.62 10.94 -9.40
C GLU A 148 -5.80 10.45 -10.58
N GLY A 149 -6.05 9.19 -10.96
CA GLY A 149 -5.97 8.83 -12.37
C GLY A 149 -6.77 9.87 -13.13
N ILE A 150 -6.38 10.16 -14.38
CA ILE A 150 -7.14 11.10 -15.20
C ILE A 150 -8.60 10.70 -15.09
N ALA A 151 -9.49 11.61 -14.64
CA ALA A 151 -10.89 11.27 -14.43
C ALA A 151 -11.46 10.60 -15.68
N ASP A 152 -12.32 9.58 -15.49
CA ASP A 152 -12.85 8.70 -16.54
C ASP A 152 -13.36 9.44 -17.79
N GLU A 153 -13.76 10.70 -17.66
CA GLU A 153 -14.40 11.45 -18.76
C GLU A 153 -13.41 12.13 -19.73
N ALA A 154 -12.10 12.20 -19.43
CA ALA A 154 -11.12 12.94 -20.25
C ALA A 154 -9.79 12.21 -20.55
N ILE A 155 -9.68 10.91 -20.22
CA ILE A 155 -8.40 10.16 -20.23
C ILE A 155 -7.76 10.10 -21.61
N TYR A 156 -8.49 9.68 -22.63
CA TYR A 156 -7.88 9.28 -23.89
C TYR A 156 -7.14 10.41 -24.59
N GLU A 157 -7.83 11.53 -24.86
CA GLU A 157 -7.28 12.66 -25.61
C GLU A 157 -6.15 13.37 -24.85
N LEU A 158 -6.28 13.51 -23.53
CA LEU A 158 -5.24 14.11 -22.70
C LEU A 158 -3.96 13.26 -22.71
N VAL A 159 -4.09 11.94 -22.57
CA VAL A 159 -2.94 11.03 -22.67
C VAL A 159 -2.28 11.11 -24.04
N GLN A 160 -3.06 11.32 -25.11
CA GLN A 160 -2.50 11.46 -26.46
C GLN A 160 -1.57 12.68 -26.61
N THR A 161 -1.71 13.71 -25.76
CA THR A 161 -0.83 14.90 -25.80
C THR A 161 0.59 14.63 -25.29
N VAL A 162 0.81 13.51 -24.57
CA VAL A 162 2.12 13.15 -24.03
C VAL A 162 2.90 12.30 -25.05
N PRO A 163 4.14 12.70 -25.41
CA PRO A 163 4.95 11.99 -26.40
C PRO A 163 5.36 10.59 -25.90
N LEU A 164 5.65 9.70 -26.85
CA LEU A 164 6.21 8.39 -26.56
C LEU A 164 7.73 8.45 -26.33
N PRO A 165 8.29 7.55 -25.50
CA PRO A 165 7.57 6.58 -24.67
C PRO A 165 6.88 7.26 -23.47
N ARG A 166 5.64 6.86 -23.18
CA ARG A 166 4.87 7.39 -22.05
C ARG A 166 5.26 6.64 -20.79
N ARG A 167 5.56 7.36 -19.73
CA ARG A 167 5.94 6.78 -18.44
C ARG A 167 4.84 7.00 -17.41
N PHE A 168 4.30 5.91 -16.88
CA PHE A 168 3.36 5.90 -15.78
C PHE A 168 4.10 5.56 -14.49
N VAL A 169 3.96 6.38 -13.44
CA VAL A 169 4.67 6.23 -12.17
C VAL A 169 3.67 6.10 -11.03
N GLY A 170 3.79 5.06 -10.23
CA GLY A 170 3.08 4.94 -8.96
C GLY A 170 4.06 4.67 -7.83
N LYS A 171 3.58 4.70 -6.59
CA LYS A 171 4.33 4.33 -5.40
C LYS A 171 3.68 3.14 -4.72
N VAL A 172 4.55 2.41 -4.03
CA VAL A 172 4.20 1.34 -3.11
C VAL A 172 4.81 1.67 -1.76
N TRP A 173 4.23 1.15 -0.68
CA TRP A 173 4.66 1.46 0.68
C TRP A 173 4.94 0.21 1.49
N GLY A 174 5.88 0.31 2.42
CA GLY A 174 6.10 -0.75 3.37
C GLY A 174 7.14 -0.39 4.41
N PRO A 175 7.34 -1.27 5.42
CA PRO A 175 8.46 -1.16 6.32
C PRO A 175 9.79 -1.20 5.55
N LYS A 176 10.75 -0.39 5.98
CA LYS A 176 12.10 -0.40 5.44
C LYS A 176 12.71 -1.80 5.50
N GLY A 177 13.24 -2.25 4.37
CA GLY A 177 13.77 -3.60 4.16
C GLY A 177 12.71 -4.65 3.81
N ALA A 178 11.42 -4.31 3.78
CA ALA A 178 10.38 -5.25 3.38
C ALA A 178 10.37 -5.45 1.86
N ALA A 179 10.07 -6.68 1.44
CA ALA A 179 9.79 -7.01 0.05
C ALA A 179 8.34 -6.67 -0.28
N ILE A 180 8.16 -5.98 -1.40
CA ILE A 180 6.86 -5.69 -2.00
C ILE A 180 6.77 -6.46 -3.30
N GLU A 181 5.68 -7.21 -3.45
CA GLU A 181 5.30 -7.78 -4.73
C GLU A 181 4.22 -6.92 -5.37
N TYR A 182 4.30 -6.73 -6.69
CA TYR A 182 3.34 -5.94 -7.43
C TYR A 182 3.15 -6.40 -8.88
N CYS A 183 2.03 -5.99 -9.46
CA CYS A 183 1.73 -6.13 -10.88
C CYS A 183 1.00 -4.89 -11.38
N PHE A 184 1.05 -4.68 -12.70
CA PHE A 184 0.33 -3.58 -13.34
C PHE A 184 -0.97 -4.09 -13.95
N GLN A 185 -2.05 -3.36 -13.72
CA GLN A 185 -3.26 -3.43 -14.53
C GLN A 185 -3.17 -2.31 -15.56
N LEU A 186 -3.14 -2.68 -16.83
CA LEU A 186 -3.01 -1.79 -17.97
C LEU A 186 -4.40 -1.65 -18.60
N LEU A 187 -4.88 -0.42 -18.72
CA LEU A 187 -6.18 -0.16 -19.33
C LEU A 187 -6.05 0.78 -20.52
N ARG A 188 -6.91 0.52 -21.50
CA ARG A 188 -7.26 1.45 -22.57
C ARG A 188 -8.74 1.71 -22.45
N SER A 189 -9.07 2.91 -22.01
CA SER A 189 -10.43 3.32 -21.68
C SER A 189 -10.75 4.62 -22.39
N ASN A 190 -12.03 4.84 -22.70
CA ASN A 190 -12.55 6.10 -23.26
C ASN A 190 -11.97 6.43 -24.65
N THR A 191 -11.58 5.40 -25.40
CA THR A 191 -11.15 5.56 -26.80
C THR A 191 -12.36 5.88 -27.68
N PRO A 192 -12.23 6.81 -28.65
CA PRO A 192 -13.30 7.10 -29.60
C PRO A 192 -13.50 5.98 -30.64
N ILE A 193 -12.61 4.97 -30.67
CA ILE A 193 -12.67 3.85 -31.61
C ILE A 193 -13.45 2.69 -30.97
N PRO A 194 -14.61 2.31 -31.51
CA PRO A 194 -15.38 1.19 -30.96
C PRO A 194 -14.58 -0.12 -30.97
N GLY A 195 -14.59 -0.83 -29.83
CA GLY A 195 -13.91 -2.13 -29.68
C GLY A 195 -12.40 -2.05 -29.46
N ASP A 196 -11.83 -0.85 -29.32
CA ASP A 196 -10.41 -0.62 -29.05
C ASP A 196 -10.10 -0.53 -27.55
N GLU A 197 -11.11 -0.66 -26.68
CA GLU A 197 -10.91 -0.73 -25.23
C GLU A 197 -10.35 -2.09 -24.81
N PHE A 198 -9.46 -2.08 -23.83
CA PHE A 198 -8.94 -3.32 -23.24
C PHE A 198 -8.54 -3.15 -21.79
N GLU A 199 -8.49 -4.29 -21.10
CA GLU A 199 -7.84 -4.48 -19.81
C GLU A 199 -6.85 -5.65 -19.93
N ARG A 200 -5.64 -5.45 -19.43
CA ARG A 200 -4.61 -6.50 -19.38
C ARG A 200 -3.80 -6.41 -18.09
N TRP A 201 -3.36 -7.56 -17.61
CA TRP A 201 -2.37 -7.65 -16.55
C TRP A 201 -0.95 -7.76 -17.10
N ASP A 202 -0.04 -6.99 -16.52
CA ASP A 202 1.39 -7.18 -16.64
C ASP A 202 1.95 -7.63 -15.29
N ASN A 203 2.21 -8.92 -15.21
CA ASN A 203 2.77 -9.60 -14.05
C ASN A 203 4.11 -10.26 -14.40
N ASN A 204 4.96 -9.60 -15.18
CA ASN A 204 6.32 -10.04 -15.50
C ASN A 204 6.38 -11.51 -15.92
N ASN A 205 5.63 -11.82 -16.99
CA ASN A 205 5.55 -13.15 -17.60
C ASN A 205 5.08 -14.26 -16.63
N GLY A 206 4.09 -13.95 -15.79
CA GLY A 206 3.52 -14.90 -14.84
C GLY A 206 4.23 -14.95 -13.48
N ARG A 207 5.18 -14.04 -13.22
CA ARG A 207 5.81 -13.84 -11.92
C ARG A 207 5.73 -12.38 -11.55
N ASN A 208 4.97 -12.03 -10.50
CA ASN A 208 4.86 -10.65 -10.03
C ASN A 208 6.23 -9.96 -9.93
N TYR A 209 6.26 -8.66 -10.17
CA TYR A 209 7.44 -7.85 -9.92
C TYR A 209 7.70 -7.82 -8.41
N ALA A 210 8.97 -7.65 -8.02
CA ALA A 210 9.35 -7.53 -6.62
C ALA A 210 10.37 -6.41 -6.44
N VAL A 211 10.24 -5.67 -5.34
CA VAL A 211 11.18 -4.62 -4.93
C VAL A 211 11.38 -4.63 -3.42
N LEU A 212 12.53 -4.14 -2.96
CA LEU A 212 12.80 -3.91 -1.54
C LEU A 212 12.60 -2.43 -1.22
N ILE A 213 11.88 -2.15 -0.13
CA ILE A 213 11.83 -0.79 0.41
C ILE A 213 13.21 -0.42 0.98
N GLY A 214 13.82 0.63 0.44
CA GLY A 214 15.16 1.11 0.81
C GLY A 214 15.19 1.96 2.06
#